data_AF-A0A3A4YVS5-F1
#
_entry.id   AF-A0A3A4YVS5-F1
#
_cell.length_a   1.000
_cell.length_b   1.000
_cell.length_c   1.000
_cell.angle_alpha   90.00
_cell.angle_beta   90.00
_cell.angle_gamma   90.00
#
_symmetry.space_group_name_H-M   'P 1'
#
loop_
_entity.id
_entity.type
_entity.pdbx_description
1 polymer ?
#
loop_
_entity_poly.entity_id
_entity_poly.type
_entity_poly.pdbx_seq_one_letter_code
_entity_poly.pdbx_strand_id
1 'polypeptide(L)'
;MVAQEIKDALKSALAAVGVSAKDVSLEHTELSHGDYATGVALQYAKQTGKNPRELAEEIKTALGTIPGVLRIEIAGPGFINFHLSPEVFSSVVEKARTEDMWGAN
;
A
#
# COMPACT_ATOMS: atom_id res chain seq x y z
N MET A 1 -4.94 -8.42 6.95
CA MET A 1 -5.76 -7.41 6.24
C MET A 1 -4.82 -6.65 5.33
N VAL A 2 -5.07 -6.63 4.02
CA VAL A 2 -4.11 -6.16 2.99
C VAL A 2 -3.46 -4.80 3.28
N ALA A 3 -4.16 -3.87 3.95
CA ALA A 3 -3.59 -2.59 4.39
C ALA A 3 -2.32 -2.71 5.26
N GLN A 4 -2.26 -3.71 6.14
CA GLN A 4 -1.11 -3.93 7.01
C GLN A 4 0.10 -4.44 6.20
N GLU A 5 -0.14 -5.36 5.26
CA GLU A 5 0.91 -5.86 4.36
C GLU A 5 1.48 -4.73 3.49
N ILE A 6 0.62 -3.83 2.99
CA ILE A 6 1.07 -2.63 2.27
C ILE A 6 1.95 -1.75 3.16
N LYS A 7 1.56 -1.51 4.43
CA LYS A 7 2.36 -0.70 5.36
C LYS A 7 3.72 -1.33 5.65
N ASP A 8 3.78 -2.63 5.86
CA ASP A 8 5.02 -3.35 6.16
C ASP A 8 5.94 -3.43 4.94
N ALA A 9 5.36 -3.63 3.75
CA ALA A 9 6.09 -3.53 2.49
C ALA A 9 6.64 -2.11 2.27
N LEU A 10 5.86 -1.08 2.56
CA LEU A 10 6.30 0.33 2.46
C LEU A 10 7.44 0.65 3.41
N LYS A 11 7.40 0.19 4.67
CA LYS A 11 8.52 0.36 5.60
C LYS A 11 9.79 -0.30 5.08
N SER A 12 9.68 -1.51 4.54
CA SER A 12 10.80 -2.27 4.00
C SER A 12 11.38 -1.59 2.75
N ALA A 13 10.51 -1.13 1.85
CA ALA A 13 10.90 -0.40 0.64
C ALA A 13 11.59 0.94 0.98
N LEU A 14 11.06 1.69 1.96
CA LEU A 14 11.66 2.94 2.44
C LEU A 14 13.05 2.69 3.04
N ALA A 15 13.23 1.64 3.83
CA ALA A 15 14.54 1.26 4.34
C ALA A 15 15.52 0.88 3.21
N ALA A 16 15.06 0.17 2.18
CA ALA A 16 15.88 -0.21 1.02
C ALA A 16 16.36 1.00 0.20
N VAL A 17 15.55 2.06 0.09
CA VAL A 17 15.93 3.32 -0.58
C VAL A 17 16.71 4.28 0.34
N GLY A 18 17.08 3.84 1.55
CA GLY A 18 17.86 4.63 2.51
C GLY A 18 17.06 5.70 3.26
N VAL A 19 15.73 5.57 3.30
CA VAL A 19 14.83 6.47 4.04
C VAL A 19 14.46 5.86 5.39
N SER A 20 14.77 6.56 6.47
CA SER A 20 14.32 6.19 7.81
C SER A 20 12.91 6.72 8.07
N ALA A 21 11.90 5.99 7.59
CA ALA A 21 10.51 6.33 7.82
C ALA A 21 10.07 5.97 9.25
N LYS A 22 9.69 6.98 10.04
CA LYS A 22 9.08 6.77 11.37
C LYS A 22 7.63 6.32 11.26
N ASP A 23 6.91 6.92 10.31
CA ASP A 23 5.50 6.65 10.05
C ASP A 23 5.24 6.53 8.54
N VAL A 24 4.33 5.61 8.20
CA VAL A 24 3.84 5.37 6.84
C VAL A 24 2.37 5.73 6.82
N SER A 25 2.01 6.81 6.12
CA SER A 25 0.63 7.18 5.88
C SER A 25 0.05 6.32 4.78
N LEU A 26 -1.07 5.66 5.04
CA LEU A 26 -1.85 4.91 4.06
C LEU A 26 -3.32 5.29 4.27
N GLU A 27 -3.94 5.82 3.22
CA GLU A 27 -5.31 6.32 3.27
C GLU A 27 -6.16 5.59 2.23
N HIS A 28 -7.45 5.42 2.52
CA HIS A 28 -8.41 4.97 1.53
C HIS A 28 -8.73 6.11 0.57
N THR A 29 -8.80 5.79 -0.72
CA THR A 29 -9.12 6.77 -1.77
C THR A 29 -10.34 6.32 -2.56
N GLU A 30 -10.83 7.21 -3.43
CA GLU A 30 -11.93 6.90 -4.35
C GLU A 30 -11.51 5.78 -5.31
N LEU A 31 -12.44 4.88 -5.64
CA LEU A 31 -12.20 3.73 -6.53
C LEU A 31 -11.50 4.09 -7.85
N SER A 32 -11.73 5.30 -8.37
CA SER A 32 -11.07 5.84 -9.57
C SER A 32 -9.54 5.95 -9.44
N HIS A 33 -9.03 6.17 -8.24
CA HIS A 33 -7.60 6.29 -7.93
C HIS A 33 -7.03 5.02 -7.29
N GLY A 34 -7.83 3.98 -7.10
CA GLY A 34 -7.45 2.73 -6.42
C GLY A 34 -8.17 2.55 -5.09
N ASP A 35 -7.74 1.55 -4.33
CA ASP A 35 -8.32 1.23 -3.02
C ASP A 35 -7.58 1.96 -1.90
N TYR A 36 -6.27 2.14 -2.07
CA TYR A 36 -5.41 2.86 -1.14
C TYR A 36 -4.46 3.80 -1.85
N ALA A 37 -4.13 4.90 -1.20
CA ALA A 37 -3.10 5.83 -1.63
C ALA A 37 -2.13 6.13 -0.50
N THR A 38 -0.88 6.42 -0.86
CA THR A 38 0.15 6.89 0.07
C THR A 38 0.93 8.06 -0.49
N GLY A 39 1.18 9.04 0.37
CA GLY A 39 2.01 10.21 0.10
C GLY A 39 3.44 10.07 0.63
N VAL A 40 3.91 8.88 1.01
CA VAL A 40 5.23 8.73 1.65
C VAL A 40 6.38 9.23 0.78
N ALA A 41 6.30 9.10 -0.54
CA ALA A 41 7.33 9.63 -1.43
C ALA A 41 7.40 11.17 -1.34
N LEU A 42 6.25 11.87 -1.24
CA LEU A 42 6.21 13.32 -1.03
C LEU A 42 6.75 13.71 0.35
N GLN A 43 6.41 12.94 1.38
CA GLN A 43 6.84 13.18 2.75
C GLN A 43 8.36 13.04 2.92
N TYR A 44 8.95 12.04 2.26
CA TYR A 44 10.35 11.68 2.46
C TYR A 44 11.30 12.10 1.33
N ALA A 45 10.80 12.66 0.22
CA ALA A 45 11.62 13.19 -0.88
C ALA A 45 12.68 14.20 -0.42
N LYS A 46 12.33 15.05 0.56
CA LYS A 46 13.27 16.02 1.13
C LYS A 46 14.45 15.36 1.86
N GLN A 47 14.27 14.16 2.42
CA GLN A 47 15.34 13.43 3.11
C GLN A 47 16.32 12.80 2.13
N THR A 48 15.84 12.37 0.96
CA THR A 48 16.68 11.76 -0.08
C THR A 48 17.30 12.80 -1.02
N GLY A 49 16.79 14.03 -1.02
CA GLY A 49 17.20 15.07 -1.96
C GLY A 49 16.76 14.79 -3.40
N LYS A 50 15.85 13.82 -3.60
CA LYS A 50 15.35 13.40 -4.92
C LYS A 50 14.01 14.04 -5.24
N ASN A 51 13.63 14.01 -6.52
CA ASN A 51 12.27 14.38 -6.90
C ASN A 51 11.28 13.39 -6.26
N PRO A 52 10.15 13.83 -5.67
CA PRO A 52 9.18 12.91 -5.08
C PRO A 52 8.66 11.85 -6.05
N ARG A 53 8.58 12.16 -7.35
CA ARG A 53 8.20 11.19 -8.37
C ARG A 53 9.26 10.12 -8.61
N GLU A 54 10.53 10.51 -8.60
CA GLU A 54 11.66 9.56 -8.70
C GLU A 54 11.70 8.65 -7.47
N LEU A 55 11.52 9.21 -6.27
CA LEU A 55 11.43 8.42 -5.05
C LEU A 55 10.23 7.47 -5.08
N ALA A 56 9.09 7.89 -5.62
CA ALA A 56 7.93 7.03 -5.78
C ALA A 56 8.20 5.84 -6.71
N GLU A 57 8.92 6.05 -7.83
CA GLU A 57 9.35 4.98 -8.73
C GLU A 57 10.31 4.01 -8.03
N GLU A 58 11.31 4.53 -7.29
CA GLU A 58 12.23 3.68 -6.53
C GLU A 58 11.52 2.84 -5.45
N ILE A 59 10.59 3.47 -4.72
CA ILE A 59 9.75 2.77 -3.73
C ILE A 59 8.93 1.69 -4.43
N LYS A 60 8.28 2.01 -5.57
CA LYS A 60 7.50 1.03 -6.35
C LYS A 60 8.37 -0.14 -6.80
N THR A 61 9.59 0.11 -7.29
CA THR A 61 10.53 -0.94 -7.66
C THR A 61 10.94 -1.80 -6.46
N ALA A 62 11.15 -1.19 -5.29
CA ALA A 62 11.52 -1.89 -4.06
C ALA A 62 10.35 -2.69 -3.44
N LEU A 63 9.10 -2.23 -3.60
CA LEU A 63 7.90 -2.90 -3.11
C LEU A 63 7.67 -4.25 -3.80
N GLY A 64 8.03 -4.36 -5.08
CA GLY A 64 7.86 -5.58 -5.86
C GLY A 64 6.39 -6.05 -5.92
N THR A 65 6.17 -7.35 -5.80
CA THR A 65 4.84 -7.96 -5.79
C THR A 65 4.32 -8.09 -4.37
N ILE A 66 3.20 -7.43 -4.07
CA ILE A 66 2.51 -7.52 -2.78
C ILE A 66 1.28 -8.42 -2.94
N PRO A 67 1.11 -9.47 -2.10
CA PRO A 67 -0.09 -10.30 -2.12
C PRO A 67 -1.38 -9.46 -2.01
N GLY A 68 -2.32 -9.69 -2.92
CA GLY A 68 -3.58 -8.97 -2.96
C GLY A 68 -3.53 -7.57 -3.58
N VAL A 69 -2.37 -7.06 -3.97
CA VAL A 69 -2.26 -5.85 -4.79
C VAL A 69 -2.15 -6.26 -6.26
N LEU A 70 -3.13 -5.83 -7.06
CA LEU A 70 -3.16 -6.05 -8.50
C LEU A 70 -2.16 -5.16 -9.24
N ARG A 71 -2.12 -3.88 -8.89
CA ARG A 71 -1.21 -2.92 -9.54
C ARG A 71 -0.90 -1.73 -8.64
N ILE A 72 0.28 -1.16 -8.86
CA ILE A 72 0.78 0.04 -8.19
C ILE A 72 0.98 1.14 -9.25
N GLU A 73 0.28 2.25 -9.09
CA GLU A 73 0.28 3.38 -10.00
C GLU A 73 0.85 4.62 -9.30
N ILE A 74 1.60 5.46 -10.02
CA ILE A 74 2.15 6.69 -9.47
C ILE A 74 1.39 7.87 -10.08
N ALA A 75 0.69 8.61 -9.24
CA ALA A 75 -0.12 9.75 -9.64
C ALA A 75 0.54 11.09 -9.30
N GLY A 76 0.35 12.05 -10.22
CA GLY A 76 0.76 13.44 -10.04
C GLY A 76 2.23 13.61 -9.64
N PRO A 77 2.51 14.34 -8.55
CA PRO A 77 3.88 14.66 -8.14
C PRO A 77 4.61 13.53 -7.40
N GLY A 78 3.95 12.42 -7.06
CA GLY A 78 4.55 11.33 -6.28
C GLY A 78 3.61 10.64 -5.30
N PHE A 79 2.30 10.63 -5.57
CA PHE A 79 1.38 9.77 -4.84
C PHE A 79 1.47 8.34 -5.38
N ILE A 80 1.50 7.36 -4.49
CA ILE A 80 1.51 5.94 -4.88
C ILE A 80 0.13 5.38 -4.57
N ASN A 81 -0.55 4.93 -5.62
CA ASN A 81 -1.89 4.38 -5.59
C ASN A 81 -1.82 2.86 -5.74
N PHE A 82 -2.52 2.15 -4.86
CA PHE A 82 -2.63 0.70 -4.83
C PHE A 82 -4.02 0.27 -5.26
N HIS A 83 -4.07 -0.59 -6.28
CA HIS A 83 -5.29 -1.27 -6.69
C HIS A 83 -5.22 -2.71 -6.19
N LEU A 84 -6.24 -3.17 -5.48
CA LEU A 84 -6.31 -4.54 -4.98
C LEU A 84 -6.83 -5.48 -6.07
N SER A 85 -6.43 -6.75 -5.97
CA SER A 85 -7.00 -7.78 -6.83
C SER A 85 -8.44 -8.10 -6.40
N PRO A 86 -9.37 -8.31 -7.35
CA PRO A 86 -10.71 -8.83 -7.05
C PRO A 86 -10.66 -10.16 -6.28
N GLU A 87 -9.60 -10.95 -6.43
CA GLU A 87 -9.39 -12.22 -5.72
C GLU A 87 -9.18 -12.05 -4.20
N VAL A 88 -8.81 -10.84 -3.76
CA VAL A 88 -8.80 -10.50 -2.33
C VAL A 88 -10.21 -10.59 -1.75
N PHE A 89 -11.24 -10.23 -2.51
CA PHE A 89 -12.63 -10.40 -2.09
C PHE A 89 -13.05 -11.87 -2.08
N SER A 90 -12.54 -12.69 -2.99
CA SER A 90 -12.85 -14.13 -3.04
C SER A 90 -12.27 -14.92 -1.87
N SER A 91 -11.12 -14.50 -1.32
CA SER A 91 -10.53 -15.16 -0.13
C SER A 91 -11.18 -14.74 1.19
N VAL A 92 -11.95 -13.64 1.21
CA VAL A 92 -12.71 -13.21 2.41
C VAL A 92 -14.01 -14.01 2.56
N VAL A 93 -14.58 -14.54 1.48
CA VAL A 93 -15.76 -15.42 1.55
C VAL A 93 -15.42 -16.78 2.19
N GLU A 94 -14.18 -17.26 2.08
CA GLU A 94 -13.75 -18.50 2.76
C GLU A 94 -13.44 -18.29 4.25
N LYS A 95 -13.09 -17.07 4.70
CA LYS A 95 -12.93 -16.79 6.15
C LYS A 95 -14.21 -16.44 6.87
N ALA A 96 -15.23 -15.93 6.16
CA ALA A 96 -16.55 -15.68 6.76
C ALA A 96 -17.37 -16.95 7.04
N ARG A 97 -16.93 -18.13 6.56
CA ARG A 97 -17.62 -19.40 6.78
C ARG A 97 -17.15 -20.19 8.00
N THR A 98 -16.20 -19.62 8.78
CA THR A 98 -15.74 -20.23 10.04
C THR A 98 -15.80 -19.24 11.21
N GLU A 99 -16.83 -18.39 11.26
CA GLU A 99 -17.36 -17.90 12.53
C GLU A 99 -18.82 -18.30 12.64
N ASP A 100 -18.99 -19.60 12.88
CA ASP A 100 -20.19 -20.21 13.45
C ASP A 100 -20.35 -19.71 14.90
N MET A 101 -20.78 -18.46 15.08
CA MET A 101 -21.19 -17.90 16.38
C MET A 101 -22.28 -16.82 16.23
N TRP A 102 -23.27 -17.05 15.36
CA TRP A 102 -24.60 -16.43 15.47
C TRP A 102 -25.58 -17.41 16.11
N GLY A 103 -25.36 -17.68 17.40
CA GLY A 103 -26.23 -18.56 18.16
C GLY A 103 -25.83 -18.71 19.63
N ALA A 104 -25.94 -17.64 20.42
CA ALA A 104 -26.16 -17.74 21.87
C ALA A 104 -26.47 -16.35 22.46
N ASN A 105 -27.76 -15.99 22.55
CA ASN A 105 -28.51 -15.98 23.81
C ASN A 105 -29.94 -15.48 23.55
#